data_AF-A0A2J6PWU7-F1
#
_entry.id   AF-A0A2J6PWU7-F1
#
_cell.length_a   1.000
_cell.length_b   1.000
_cell.length_c   1.000
_cell.angle_alpha   90.00
_cell.angle_beta   90.00
_cell.angle_gamma   90.00
#
_symmetry.space_group_name_H-M   'P 1'
#
loop_
_entity.id
_entity.type
_entity.pdbx_description
1 polymer ?
#
loop_
_entity_poly.entity_id
_entity_poly.type
_entity_poly.pdbx_seq_one_letter_code
_entity_poly.pdbx_strand_id
1 'polypeptide(L)' 'NTILFLNKADIFLKSYLFNNLTYNNLIFIFLYKLKYYKGILFLITNRIK' A
#
# COMPACT_ATOMS: atom_id res chain seq x y z
N ASN A 1 11.23 7.56 -17.55
CA ASN A 1 9.93 7.22 -16.92
C ASN A 1 10.08 5.99 -16.04
N THR A 2 9.65 6.09 -14.79
CA THR A 2 9.57 4.94 -13.86
C THR A 2 8.12 4.51 -13.72
N ILE A 3 7.91 3.19 -13.65
CA ILE A 3 6.61 2.58 -13.45
C ILE A 3 6.73 1.67 -12.23
N LEU A 4 5.85 1.86 -11.24
CA LEU A 4 5.75 0.99 -10.07
C LEU A 4 4.48 0.17 -10.18
N PHE A 5 4.61 -1.13 -9.94
CA PHE A 5 3.50 -2.06 -9.95
C PHE A 5 3.34 -2.69 -8.57
N LEU A 6 2.21 -2.43 -7.91
CA LEU A 6 1.90 -2.96 -6.60
C LEU A 6 0.76 -3.98 -6.72
N ASN A 7 1.06 -5.24 -6.41
CA ASN A 7 0.05 -6.30 -6.37
C ASN A 7 -0.52 -6.45 -4.94
N LYS A 8 -1.75 -6.95 -4.82
CA LYS A 8 -2.52 -7.05 -3.57
C LYS A 8 -2.59 -5.72 -2.81
N ALA A 9 -2.88 -4.63 -3.54
CA ALA A 9 -2.93 -3.28 -2.98
C ALA A 9 -3.94 -3.12 -1.83
N ASP A 10 -4.97 -3.98 -1.76
CA ASP A 10 -5.92 -4.02 -0.64
C ASP A 10 -5.23 -4.26 0.71
N ILE A 11 -4.09 -4.93 0.74
CA ILE A 11 -3.32 -5.15 1.97
C ILE A 11 -2.84 -3.82 2.56
N PHE A 12 -2.38 -2.92 1.71
CA PHE A 12 -1.83 -1.63 2.11
C PHE A 12 -2.92 -0.58 2.31
N LEU A 13 -4.08 -0.75 1.67
CA LEU A 13 -5.23 0.14 1.77
C LEU A 13 -6.25 -0.30 2.84
N LYS A 14 -5.95 -1.35 3.62
CA LYS A 14 -6.82 -1.82 4.71
C LYS A 14 -6.93 -0.81 5.84
N SER A 15 -8.09 -0.79 6.47
CA SER A 15 -8.33 -0.08 7.72
C SER A 15 -7.41 -0.56 8.83
N TYR A 16 -7.04 0.35 9.72
CA TYR A 16 -6.20 0.11 10.90
C TYR A 16 -6.68 -1.13 11.68
N LEU A 17 -5.79 -2.11 11.89
CA LEU A 17 -6.07 -3.30 12.69
C LEU A 17 -5.73 -3.01 14.16
N PHE A 18 -6.73 -2.80 15.01
CA PHE A 18 -6.53 -2.44 16.43
C PHE A 18 -5.59 -3.38 17.19
N ASN A 19 -5.59 -4.67 16.85
CA ASN A 19 -4.80 -5.68 17.56
C ASN A 19 -3.40 -5.91 16.95
N ASN A 20 -2.96 -5.09 15.97
CA ASN A 20 -1.72 -5.36 15.24
C ASN A 20 -0.92 -4.08 14.89
N LEU A 21 -0.40 -3.43 15.93
CA LEU A 21 0.39 -2.19 15.84
C LEU A 21 1.63 -2.29 14.93
N THR A 22 2.39 -3.39 15.04
CA THR A 22 3.61 -3.60 14.23
C THR A 22 3.28 -3.68 12.74
N TYR A 23 2.22 -4.40 12.40
CA TYR A 23 1.71 -4.52 11.05
C TYR A 23 1.24 -3.16 10.48
N ASN A 24 0.48 -2.40 11.27
CA ASN A 24 0.00 -1.08 10.87
C ASN A 24 1.16 -0.10 10.64
N ASN A 25 2.18 -0.11 11.51
CA ASN A 25 3.36 0.73 11.34
C ASN A 25 4.12 0.42 10.05
N LEU A 26 4.28 -0.86 9.71
CA LEU A 26 4.91 -1.28 8.45
C LEU A 26 4.14 -0.78 7.22
N ILE A 27 2.81 -0.92 7.23
CA ILE A 27 1.96 -0.40 6.16
C ILE A 27 2.12 1.12 6.07
N PHE A 28 2.12 1.83 7.20
CA PHE A 28 2.23 3.28 7.23
C PHE A 28 3.55 3.77 6.64
N ILE A 29 4.69 3.16 7.02
CA ILE A 29 6.01 3.50 6.47
C ILE A 29 6.04 3.26 4.96
N PHE A 30 5.44 2.18 4.49
CA PHE A 30 5.38 1.86 3.07
C PHE A 30 4.53 2.88 2.28
N LEU A 31 3.32 3.19 2.76
CA LEU A 31 2.47 4.22 2.17
C LEU A 31 3.14 5.59 2.17
N TYR A 32 3.86 5.94 3.24
CA TYR A 32 4.62 7.18 3.33
C TYR A 32 5.68 7.28 2.24
N LYS A 33 6.40 6.19 1.96
CA LYS A 33 7.36 6.15 0.83
C LYS A 33 6.65 6.29 -0.52
N LEU A 34 5.51 5.63 -0.71
CA LEU A 34 4.73 5.72 -1.95
C LEU A 34 4.21 7.13 -2.23
N LYS A 35 3.89 7.91 -1.19
CA LYS A 35 3.43 9.31 -1.33
C LYS A 35 4.42 10.18 -2.13
N TYR A 36 5.72 9.91 -2.03
CA TYR A 36 6.76 10.68 -2.73
C TYR A 36 7.19 10.07 -4.06
N TYR A 37 6.53 9.01 -4.51
CA TYR A 37 6.86 8.36 -5.78
C TYR A 37 6.50 9.27 -6.97
N LYS A 38 7.51 9.66 -7.76
CA LYS A 38 7.37 10.51 -8.96
C LYS A 38 7.37 9.64 -10.23
N GLY A 39 6.30 8.86 -10.41
CA GLY A 39 6.13 7.98 -11.57
C GLY A 39 4.71 7.46 -11.67
N ILE A 40 4.47 6.56 -12.63
CA ILE A 40 3.14 5.95 -12.83
C ILE A 40 3.02 4.76 -11.86
N LEU A 41 2.03 4.81 -10.98
CA LEU A 41 1.74 3.74 -10.02
C LEU A 41 0.53 2.94 -10.49
N PHE A 42 0.74 1.65 -10.78
CA PHE A 42 -0.33 0.69 -11.01
C PHE A 42 -0.57 -0.13 -9.74
N LEU A 43 -1.81 -0.12 -9.27
CA LEU A 43 -2.26 -0.92 -8.14
C LEU A 43 -3.17 -2.02 -8.66
N ILE A 44 -2.82 -3.26 -8.41
CA ILE A 44 -3.67 -4.42 -8.69
C ILE A 44 -4.11 -5.04 -7.37
N THR A 45 -5.39 -5.37 -7.30
CA THR A 45 -5.97 -6.10 -6.18
C THR A 45 -6.89 -7.18 -6.72
N ASN A 46 -6.80 -8.37 -6.13
CA ASN A 46 -7.74 -9.45 -6.41
C ASN A 46 -9.02 -9.33 -5.56
N ARG A 47 -9.12 -8.27 -4.76
CA ARG A 47 -10.23 -8.04 -3.84
C ARG A 47 -11.20 -7.06 -4.47
N ILE A 48 -12.27 -7.61 -5.03
CA ILE A 48 -13.41 -6.89 -5.61
C ILE A 48 -14.52 -6.97 -4.55
N LYS A 49 -14.53 -6.02 -3.62
CA LYS A 49 -15.65 -5.84 -2.69
C LYS A 49 -15.92 -4.36 -2.56
#